data_AF-A0A948PYT5-F1
#
_entry.id   AF-A0A948PYT5-F1
#
_cell.length_a   1.000
_cell.length_b   1.000
_cell.length_c   1.000
_cell.angle_alpha   90.00
_cell.angle_beta   90.00
_cell.angle_gamma   90.00
#
_symmetry.space_group_name_H-M   'P 1'
#
loop_
_entity.id
_entity.type
_entity.pdbx_description
1 polymer ?
#
loop_
_entity_poly.entity_id
_entity_poly.type
_entity_poly.pdbx_seq_one_letter_code
_entity_poly.pdbx_strand_id
1 'polypeptide(L)'
;MKRRQRTKLVHEGKYVAEVDVLIETDEGWSPYLSLEEAYKLDDVRDALRRGDVEAATRLARVFKLTPVSTSIPPENKSLQSYPR
;
A
#
# COMPACT_ATOMS: atom_id res chain seq x y z
N MET A 1 -18.32 -13.74 -18.81
CA MET A 1 -17.65 -12.72 -17.98
C MET A 1 -17.29 -13.28 -16.61
N LYS A 2 -16.02 -13.61 -16.39
CA LYS A 2 -15.52 -14.00 -15.05
C LYS A 2 -15.07 -12.71 -14.33
N ARG A 3 -15.52 -12.51 -13.10
CA ARG A 3 -15.14 -11.37 -12.26
C ARG A 3 -14.23 -11.86 -11.15
N ARG A 4 -13.11 -11.18 -10.93
CA ARG A 4 -12.15 -11.50 -9.86
C ARG A 4 -11.87 -10.25 -9.03
N GLN A 5 -11.88 -10.39 -7.72
CA GLN A 5 -11.39 -9.34 -6.82
C GLN A 5 -9.86 -9.34 -6.83
N ARG A 6 -9.28 -8.15 -6.92
CA ARG A 6 -7.84 -7.91 -6.86
C ARG A 6 -7.56 -6.68 -6.01
N THR A 7 -6.64 -6.81 -5.07
CA THR A 7 -6.16 -5.66 -4.30
C THR A 7 -5.08 -4.92 -5.10
N LYS A 8 -5.21 -3.61 -5.20
CA LYS A 8 -4.21 -2.70 -5.77
C LYS A 8 -3.69 -1.74 -4.70
N LEU A 9 -2.42 -1.38 -4.81
CA LEU A 9 -1.78 -0.40 -3.94
C LEU A 9 -1.66 0.94 -4.64
N VAL A 10 -2.21 1.99 -4.03
CA VAL A 10 -2.05 3.38 -4.46
C VAL A 10 -1.09 4.06 -3.50
N HIS A 11 0.01 4.60 -4.02
CA HIS A 11 1.05 5.22 -3.21
C HIS A 11 1.14 6.73 -3.51
N GLU A 12 1.01 7.55 -2.46
CA GLU A 12 1.10 9.00 -2.54
C GLU A 12 1.86 9.53 -1.32
N GLY A 13 3.05 10.07 -1.55
CA GLY A 13 3.91 10.63 -0.51
C GLY A 13 4.25 9.63 0.61
N LYS A 14 3.72 9.85 1.80
CA LYS A 14 3.94 9.00 2.99
C LYS A 14 2.83 8.00 3.25
N TYR A 15 1.86 7.88 2.34
CA TYR A 15 0.68 7.04 2.51
C TYR A 15 0.55 6.02 1.39
N VAL A 16 0.06 4.83 1.74
CA VAL A 16 -0.34 3.77 0.80
C VAL A 16 -1.78 3.39 1.10
N ALA A 17 -2.62 3.27 0.06
CA ALA A 17 -3.95 2.70 0.18
C ALA A 17 -4.04 1.33 -0.52
N GLU A 18 -4.57 0.35 0.20
CA GLU A 18 -5.05 -0.93 -0.34
C GLU A 18 -6.49 -0.75 -0.82
N VAL A 19 -6.67 -0.85 -2.13
CA VAL A 19 -7.96 -0.71 -2.80
C VAL A 19 -8.33 -2.05 -3.41
N ASP A 20 -9.42 -2.65 -2.92
CA ASP A 20 -10.00 -3.82 -3.57
C ASP A 20 -10.79 -3.38 -4.80
N VAL A 21 -10.41 -3.94 -5.95
CA VAL A 21 -11.05 -3.66 -7.24
C VAL A 21 -11.52 -4.93 -7.92
N LEU A 22 -12.63 -4.84 -8.63
CA LEU A 22 -13.14 -5.90 -9.49
C LEU A 22 -12.51 -5.82 -10.89
N ILE A 23 -11.81 -6.89 -11.28
CA ILE A 23 -11.33 -7.05 -12.65
C ILE A 23 -12.24 -8.02 -13.41
N GLU A 24 -12.60 -7.64 -14.62
CA GLU A 24 -13.31 -8.49 -15.57
C GLU A 24 -12.28 -9.23 -16.43
N THR A 25 -12.37 -10.55 -16.39
CA THR A 25 -11.57 -11.44 -17.24
C THR A 25 -12.51 -12.06 -18.27
N ASP A 26 -12.29 -11.76 -19.54
CA ASP A 26 -12.94 -12.44 -20.65
C ASP A 26 -11.91 -13.30 -21.40
N GLU A 27 -12.36 -14.44 -21.91
CA GLU A 27 -11.49 -15.40 -22.58
C GLU A 27 -11.09 -14.85 -23.96
N GLY A 28 -9.89 -14.30 -24.05
CA GLY A 28 -9.29 -13.87 -25.33
C GLY A 28 -8.51 -12.56 -25.29
N TRP A 29 -8.69 -11.74 -24.26
CA TRP A 29 -7.94 -10.49 -24.07
C TRP A 29 -7.43 -10.34 -22.63
N SER A 30 -6.49 -9.42 -22.39
CA SER A 30 -5.91 -9.19 -21.05
C SER A 30 -6.98 -8.71 -20.05
N PRO A 31 -6.90 -9.06 -18.75
CA PRO A 31 -7.88 -8.62 -17.75
C PRO A 31 -8.13 -7.11 -17.78
N TYR A 32 -9.39 -6.70 -17.75
CA TYR A 32 -9.78 -5.28 -17.77
C TYR A 32 -10.36 -4.83 -16.43
N LEU A 33 -10.10 -3.57 -16.11
CA LEU A 33 -10.72 -2.89 -14.99
C LEU A 33 -12.01 -2.23 -15.48
N SER A 34 -13.10 -2.35 -14.73
CA SER A 34 -14.30 -1.58 -15.07
C SER A 34 -14.02 -0.07 -14.92
N LEU A 35 -14.79 0.74 -15.63
CA LEU A 35 -14.66 2.20 -15.55
C LEU A 35 -14.86 2.72 -14.12
N GLU A 36 -15.84 2.16 -13.41
CA GLU A 36 -16.13 2.51 -12.01
C GLU A 36 -14.93 2.22 -11.08
N GLU A 37 -14.31 1.05 -11.25
CA GLU A 37 -13.15 0.66 -10.46
C GLU A 37 -11.91 1.49 -10.82
N ALA A 38 -11.82 1.99 -12.05
CA ALA A 38 -10.80 2.96 -12.44
C ALA A 38 -10.99 4.30 -11.72
N TYR A 39 -12.23 4.83 -11.71
CA TYR A 39 -12.55 6.07 -10.99
C TYR A 39 -12.29 5.95 -9.49
N LYS A 40 -12.64 4.82 -8.87
CA LYS A 40 -12.33 4.56 -7.46
C LYS A 40 -10.84 4.70 -7.14
N LEU A 41 -9.96 4.18 -8.01
CA LEU A 41 -8.51 4.31 -7.83
C LEU A 41 -8.05 5.76 -7.97
N ASP A 42 -8.62 6.51 -8.92
CA ASP A 42 -8.31 7.93 -9.11
C ASP A 42 -8.77 8.77 -7.92
N ASP A 43 -9.97 8.52 -7.39
CA ASP A 43 -10.50 9.22 -6.21
C ASP A 43 -9.63 8.96 -4.97
N VAL A 44 -9.21 7.71 -4.75
CA VAL A 44 -8.29 7.36 -3.67
C VAL A 44 -6.95 8.07 -3.84
N ARG A 45 -6.41 8.09 -5.07
CA ARG A 45 -5.14 8.76 -5.36
C ARG A 45 -5.23 10.27 -5.09
N ASP A 46 -6.30 10.91 -5.54
CA ASP A 46 -6.49 12.35 -5.38
C ASP A 46 -6.72 12.73 -3.91
N ALA A 47 -7.48 11.92 -3.15
CA ALA A 47 -7.66 12.09 -1.72
C ALA A 47 -6.33 12.01 -0.96
N LEU A 48 -5.53 10.97 -1.22
CA LEU A 48 -4.20 10.83 -0.60
C LEU A 48 -3.25 11.97 -0.99
N ARG A 49 -3.25 12.38 -2.26
CA ARG A 49 -2.41 13.49 -2.75
C ARG A 49 -2.74 14.82 -2.09
N ARG A 50 -4.02 15.09 -1.82
CA ARG A 50 -4.48 16.28 -1.09
C ARG A 50 -4.23 16.20 0.42
N GLY A 51 -3.85 15.02 0.92
CA GLY A 51 -3.71 14.76 2.36
C GLY A 51 -5.04 14.51 3.07
N ASP A 52 -6.13 14.33 2.33
CA ASP A 52 -7.46 13.99 2.87
C ASP A 52 -7.53 12.48 3.15
N VAL A 53 -6.92 12.10 4.27
CA VAL A 53 -6.85 10.69 4.70
C VAL A 53 -8.24 10.17 5.06
N GLU A 54 -9.15 11.02 5.54
CA GLU A 54 -10.50 10.60 5.92
C GLU A 54 -11.32 10.20 4.69
N ALA A 55 -11.26 10.97 3.61
CA ALA A 55 -11.89 10.57 2.35
C ALA A 55 -11.30 9.27 1.81
N ALA A 56 -9.97 9.12 1.86
CA ALA A 56 -9.29 7.92 1.39
C ALA A 56 -9.66 6.66 2.21
N THR A 57 -9.81 6.77 3.53
CA THR A 57 -10.17 5.62 4.40
C THR A 57 -11.61 5.12 4.21
N ARG A 58 -12.50 5.97 3.68
CA ARG A 58 -13.87 5.56 3.30
C ARG A 58 -13.89 4.67 2.06
N LEU A 59 -12.90 4.82 1.18
CA LEU A 59 -12.81 4.11 -0.11
C LEU A 59 -11.87 2.91 -0.06
N ALA A 60 -10.89 2.92 0.86
CA ALA A 60 -9.77 1.99 0.89
C ALA A 60 -9.15 1.86 2.28
N ARG A 61 -8.33 0.84 2.50
CA ARG A 61 -7.53 0.74 3.73
C ARG A 61 -6.24 1.53 3.57
N VAL A 62 -6.06 2.58 4.36
CA VAL A 62 -4.92 3.50 4.26
C VAL A 62 -3.88 3.21 5.34
N PHE A 63 -2.62 3.20 4.94
CA PHE A 63 -1.44 3.00 5.77
C PHE A 63 -0.51 4.21 5.67
N LYS A 64 0.22 4.47 6.75
CA LYS A 64 1.33 5.42 6.77
C LYS A 64 2.64 4.65 6.64
N LEU A 65 3.45 5.01 5.66
CA LEU A 65 4.77 4.43 5.46
C LEU A 65 5.74 4.94 6.52
N THR A 66 6.42 4.00 7.15
CA THR A 66 7.53 4.27 8.06
C THR A 66 8.78 3.64 7.45
N PRO A 67 9.85 4.41 7.15
CA PRO A 67 11.07 3.85 6.61
C PRO A 67 11.70 2.90 7.64
N VAL A 68 12.09 1.71 7.17
CA VAL A 68 12.82 0.75 8.00
C VAL A 68 14.31 0.91 7.70
N SER A 69 15.07 1.42 8.67
CA SER A 69 16.53 1.49 8.61
C SER A 69 17.13 0.31 9.40
N THR A 70 17.94 -0.52 8.75
CA THR A 70 18.68 -1.60 9.39
C THR A 70 19.94 -1.06 10.07
N SER A 71 19.82 -0.27 11.14
CA SER A 71 20.94 -0.09 12.04
C SER A 71 20.95 -1.29 13.00
N ILE A 72 21.66 -2.34 12.62
CA ILE A 72 22.08 -3.39 13.57
C ILE A 72 22.82 -2.65 14.71
N PRO A 73 22.34 -2.67 15.97
CA PRO A 73 23.10 -2.08 17.06
C PRO A 73 24.43 -2.81 17.17
N PRO A 74 25.58 -2.13 17.40
CA PRO A 74 26.83 -2.83 17.64
C PRO A 74 26.65 -3.73 18.85
N GLU A 75 26.86 -5.03 18.62
CA GLU A 75 26.94 -6.06 19.64
C GLU A 75 27.90 -5.58 20.74
N ASN A 76 27.35 -5.28 21.92
CA ASN A 76 28.13 -4.84 23.08
C ASN A 76 28.97 -6.01 23.61
N LYS A 77 30.10 -6.31 22.96
CA LYS A 77 31.16 -7.18 23.49
C LYS A 77 31.99 -6.38 24.50
N SER A 78 31.38 -5.96 25.59
CA SER A 78 32.13 -5.70 26.82
C SER A 78 32.32 -7.04 27.54
N LEU A 79 33.24 -7.85 27.00
CA LEU A 79 33.91 -8.86 27.81
C LEU A 79 34.71 -8.08 28.85
N GLN A 80 34.12 -7.93 30.03
CA GLN A 80 34.82 -7.49 31.22
C GLN A 80 36.08 -8.35 31.37
N SER A 81 37.22 -7.70 31.22
CA SER A 81 38.51 -8.19 31.64
C SER A 81 38.44 -8.54 33.12
N TYR A 82 38.50 -9.82 33.47
CA TYR A 82 38.76 -10.25 34.83
C TYR A 82 40.21 -9.87 35.19
N PRO A 83 40.47 -9.22 36.33
CA PRO A 83 41.81 -8.89 36.75
C PRO A 83 42.58 -10.10 37.31
N ARG A 84 43.90 -9.91 37.28
CA ARG A 84 45.05 -10.79 37.55
C ARG A 84 44.93 -11.82 38.67
#